data_AF-H8KV61-F1
#
_entry.id   AF-H8KV61-F1
#
_cell.length_a   1.000
_cell.length_b   1.000
_cell.length_c   1.000
_cell.angle_alpha   90.00
_cell.angle_beta   90.00
_cell.angle_gamma   90.00
#
_symmetry.space_group_name_H-M   'P 1'
#
loop_
_entity.id
_entity.type
_entity.pdbx_description
1 polymer ?
#
loop_
_entity_poly.entity_id
_entity_poly.type
_entity_poly.pdbx_seq_one_letter_code
_entity_poly.pdbx_strand_id
1 'polypeptide(L)'
;MDRIEHLITIYNSFQNDENFVRNKIEEDPANDYFFVPALEGTNIVFAVHSIFIENDIDKAKLFFSNSASASEYMSIKYDRHIMDTGIEEMSYALLSDNVSLINRYALLKNKVNNVNFIGFQMPNAMQNILLNDFDKLDVNIDSIQKQIKYRRYRWYEPIVDVFQGFKTKDEALIKSGLLGLLKTHNKRNKSELICKFLSTDTAGLCKLAWRCGYEIDLGSPLVPIELMPIRPLTEYQTYNFLI
;
A
#
# COMPACT_ATOMS: atom_id res chain seq x y z
N MET A 1 -25.84 -8.01 -6.05
CA MET A 1 -24.63 -8.50 -6.73
C MET A 1 -23.71 -9.03 -5.65
N ASP A 2 -23.32 -10.29 -5.76
CA ASP A 2 -22.34 -10.89 -4.84
C ASP A 2 -20.97 -10.20 -4.98
N ARG A 3 -20.12 -10.23 -3.94
CA ARG A 3 -18.83 -9.51 -3.99
C ARG A 3 -17.90 -10.07 -5.07
N ILE A 4 -17.95 -11.38 -5.33
CA ILE A 4 -17.12 -12.04 -6.35
C ILE A 4 -17.61 -11.65 -7.74
N GLU A 5 -18.93 -11.71 -7.96
CA GLU A 5 -19.56 -11.26 -9.21
C GLU A 5 -19.24 -9.78 -9.51
N HIS A 6 -19.26 -8.93 -8.48
CA HIS A 6 -18.86 -7.52 -8.60
C HIS A 6 -17.39 -7.38 -8.99
N LEU A 7 -16.48 -8.13 -8.34
CA LEU A 7 -15.05 -8.11 -8.67
C LEU A 7 -14.79 -8.53 -10.11
N ILE A 8 -15.42 -9.61 -10.59
CA ILE A 8 -15.29 -10.09 -11.97
C ILE A 8 -15.80 -9.04 -12.97
N THR A 9 -16.94 -8.41 -12.67
CA THR A 9 -17.52 -7.36 -13.52
C THR A 9 -16.58 -6.16 -13.66
N ILE A 10 -16.04 -5.67 -12.54
CA ILE A 10 -15.12 -4.53 -12.54
C ILE A 10 -13.78 -4.89 -13.19
N TYR A 11 -13.27 -6.10 -12.93
CA TYR A 11 -12.06 -6.62 -13.59
C TYR A 11 -12.19 -6.60 -15.12
N ASN A 12 -13.29 -7.14 -15.66
CA ASN A 12 -13.54 -7.17 -17.10
C ASN A 12 -13.66 -5.77 -17.71
N SER A 13 -14.25 -4.81 -16.98
CA SER A 13 -14.27 -3.40 -17.41
C SER A 13 -12.86 -2.84 -17.54
N PHE A 14 -12.04 -3.06 -16.51
CA PHE A 14 -10.70 -2.48 -16.43
C PHE A 14 -9.69 -3.10 -17.42
N GLN A 15 -9.91 -4.32 -17.89
CA GLN A 15 -9.10 -4.90 -18.97
C GLN A 15 -9.19 -4.08 -20.27
N ASN A 16 -10.37 -3.57 -20.59
CA ASN A 16 -10.55 -2.72 -21.77
C ASN A 16 -9.94 -1.33 -21.55
N ASP A 17 -10.12 -0.79 -20.34
CA ASP A 17 -9.62 0.53 -19.97
C ASP A 17 -8.08 0.55 -19.92
N GLU A 18 -7.42 -0.52 -19.45
CA GLU A 18 -5.95 -0.57 -19.38
C GLU A 18 -5.32 -0.38 -20.76
N ASN A 19 -5.79 -1.13 -21.76
CA ASN A 19 -5.25 -1.03 -23.13
C ASN A 19 -5.46 0.36 -23.72
N PHE A 20 -6.65 0.93 -23.50
CA PHE A 20 -6.95 2.30 -23.92
C PHE A 20 -6.00 3.32 -23.26
N VAL A 21 -5.85 3.24 -21.93
CA VAL A 21 -5.01 4.13 -21.13
C VAL A 21 -3.54 4.01 -21.53
N ARG A 22 -3.03 2.80 -21.73
CA ARG A 22 -1.66 2.56 -22.19
C ARG A 22 -1.39 3.20 -23.55
N ASN A 23 -2.28 2.97 -24.51
CA ASN A 23 -2.15 3.57 -25.84
C ASN A 23 -2.16 5.09 -25.75
N LYS A 24 -2.99 5.68 -24.87
CA LYS A 24 -3.01 7.13 -24.66
C LYS A 24 -1.71 7.70 -24.08
N ILE A 25 -1.08 6.98 -23.14
CA ILE A 25 0.21 7.41 -22.58
C ILE A 25 1.33 7.31 -23.63
N GLU A 26 1.30 6.29 -24.48
CA GLU A 26 2.31 6.08 -25.53
C GLU A 26 2.14 7.04 -26.72
N GLU A 27 0.90 7.39 -27.08
CA GLU A 27 0.57 8.31 -28.17
C GLU A 27 0.74 9.79 -27.81
N ASP A 28 0.83 10.13 -26.52
CA ASP A 28 0.88 11.53 -26.08
C ASP A 28 2.32 12.07 -25.96
N PRO A 29 2.77 12.93 -26.89
CA PRO A 29 4.10 13.53 -26.87
C PRO A 29 4.31 14.51 -25.71
N ALA A 30 3.24 15.02 -25.08
CA ALA A 30 3.32 15.90 -23.93
C ALA A 30 3.45 15.15 -22.60
N ASN A 31 3.21 13.83 -22.61
CA ASN A 31 3.30 12.97 -21.43
C ASN A 31 2.31 13.45 -20.34
N ASP A 32 1.06 13.72 -20.72
CA ASP A 32 0.00 14.15 -19.82
C ASP A 32 -0.24 13.09 -18.75
N TYR A 33 0.04 13.50 -17.52
CA TYR A 33 -0.02 12.70 -16.31
C TYR A 33 -1.43 12.19 -15.98
N PHE A 34 -2.47 12.67 -16.66
CA PHE A 34 -3.87 12.39 -16.32
C PHE A 34 -4.23 10.90 -16.38
N PHE A 35 -3.53 10.14 -17.21
CA PHE A 35 -3.84 8.74 -17.47
C PHE A 35 -3.10 7.76 -16.54
N VAL A 36 -1.94 8.15 -16.01
CA VAL A 36 -1.13 7.26 -15.14
C VAL A 36 -1.86 6.87 -13.85
N PRO A 37 -2.57 7.76 -13.13
CA PRO A 37 -3.34 7.39 -11.96
C PRO A 37 -4.43 6.33 -12.22
N ALA A 38 -4.95 6.25 -13.45
CA ALA A 38 -5.92 5.22 -13.80
C ALA A 38 -5.28 3.82 -13.74
N LEU A 39 -4.01 3.70 -14.15
CA LEU A 39 -3.26 2.44 -14.07
C LEU A 39 -3.01 2.01 -12.62
N GLU A 40 -2.86 2.93 -11.68
CA GLU A 40 -2.77 2.59 -10.25
C GLU A 40 -4.01 1.79 -9.81
N GLY A 41 -5.20 2.37 -9.98
CA GLY A 41 -6.46 1.73 -9.62
C GLY A 41 -6.71 0.42 -10.35
N THR A 42 -6.39 0.37 -11.66
CA THR A 42 -6.52 -0.83 -12.48
C THR A 42 -5.68 -1.99 -11.95
N ASN A 43 -4.40 -1.73 -11.66
CA ASN A 43 -3.50 -2.76 -11.14
C ASN A 43 -3.97 -3.29 -9.77
N ILE A 44 -4.55 -2.46 -8.90
CA ILE A 44 -5.07 -2.94 -7.62
C ILE A 44 -6.26 -3.89 -7.79
N VAL A 45 -7.17 -3.61 -8.73
CA VAL A 45 -8.26 -4.54 -9.05
C VAL A 45 -7.72 -5.85 -9.60
N PHE A 46 -6.72 -5.79 -10.48
CA PHE A 46 -6.09 -6.99 -11.03
C PHE A 46 -5.36 -7.81 -9.97
N ALA A 47 -4.69 -7.16 -9.01
CA ALA A 47 -4.06 -7.83 -7.88
C ALA A 47 -5.09 -8.58 -7.03
N VAL A 48 -6.20 -7.91 -6.65
CA VAL A 48 -7.29 -8.53 -5.88
C VAL A 48 -7.94 -9.67 -6.66
N HIS A 49 -8.19 -9.51 -7.96
CA HIS A 49 -8.69 -10.59 -8.82
C HIS A 49 -7.75 -11.80 -8.82
N SER A 50 -6.45 -11.56 -8.99
CA SER A 50 -5.43 -12.61 -9.02
C SER A 50 -5.40 -13.41 -7.71
N ILE A 51 -5.54 -12.76 -6.56
CA ILE A 51 -5.59 -13.42 -5.25
C ILE A 51 -6.85 -14.27 -5.10
N PHE A 52 -8.04 -13.68 -5.30
CA PHE A 52 -9.29 -14.28 -4.84
C PHE A 52 -10.04 -15.09 -5.90
N ILE A 53 -9.71 -14.93 -7.18
CA ILE A 53 -10.35 -15.64 -8.29
C ILE A 53 -9.37 -16.63 -8.90
N GLU A 54 -8.18 -16.15 -9.25
CA GLU A 54 -7.18 -16.99 -9.94
C GLU A 54 -6.33 -17.82 -8.97
N ASN A 55 -6.28 -17.44 -7.68
CA ASN A 55 -5.38 -17.99 -6.68
C ASN A 55 -3.90 -17.90 -7.10
N ASP A 56 -3.54 -16.84 -7.83
CA ASP A 56 -2.20 -16.56 -8.34
C ASP A 56 -1.58 -15.38 -7.59
N ILE A 57 -0.76 -15.72 -6.60
CA ILE A 57 -0.08 -14.75 -5.74
C ILE A 57 1.07 -14.05 -6.47
N ASP A 58 1.75 -14.73 -7.38
CA ASP A 58 2.90 -14.14 -8.08
C ASP A 58 2.39 -13.08 -9.08
N LYS A 59 1.27 -13.35 -9.74
CA LYS A 59 0.56 -12.37 -10.57
C LYS A 59 0.05 -11.18 -9.75
N ALA A 60 -0.49 -11.44 -8.55
CA ALA A 60 -0.90 -10.36 -7.65
C ALA A 60 0.28 -9.44 -7.25
N LYS A 61 1.44 -10.02 -6.94
CA LYS A 61 2.67 -9.27 -6.63
C LYS A 61 3.12 -8.38 -7.78
N LEU A 62 3.05 -8.89 -9.00
CA LEU A 62 3.36 -8.11 -10.21
C LEU A 62 2.46 -6.87 -10.30
N PHE A 63 1.15 -7.04 -10.13
CA PHE A 63 0.21 -5.93 -10.18
C PHE A 63 0.39 -4.93 -9.03
N PHE A 64 0.66 -5.40 -7.80
CA PHE A 64 1.03 -4.49 -6.71
C PHE A 64 2.29 -3.68 -7.02
N SER A 65 3.31 -4.32 -7.62
CA SER A 65 4.53 -3.63 -8.07
C SER A 65 4.23 -2.55 -9.10
N ASN A 66 3.36 -2.85 -10.07
CA ASN A 66 3.01 -1.90 -11.13
C ASN A 66 2.20 -0.71 -10.61
N SER A 67 1.25 -0.95 -9.70
CA SER A 67 0.51 0.15 -9.05
C SER A 67 1.46 1.07 -8.27
N ALA A 68 2.33 0.51 -7.44
CA ALA A 68 3.26 1.31 -6.66
C ALA A 68 4.31 2.02 -7.54
N SER A 69 4.77 1.39 -8.62
CA SER A 69 5.70 2.04 -9.57
C SER A 69 5.05 3.21 -10.30
N ALA A 70 3.78 3.09 -10.68
CA ALA A 70 3.02 4.20 -11.27
C ALA A 70 2.90 5.38 -10.28
N SER A 71 2.60 5.10 -9.01
CA SER A 71 2.54 6.13 -7.96
C SER A 71 3.90 6.78 -7.69
N GLU A 72 4.97 6.00 -7.60
CA GLU A 72 6.33 6.51 -7.47
C GLU A 72 6.69 7.47 -8.62
N TYR A 73 6.43 7.06 -9.87
CA TYR A 73 6.65 7.90 -11.04
C TYR A 73 5.87 9.22 -10.94
N MET A 74 4.61 9.17 -10.51
CA MET A 74 3.80 10.38 -10.31
C MET A 74 4.38 11.29 -9.24
N SER A 75 4.92 10.72 -8.16
CA SER A 75 5.59 11.48 -7.11
C SER A 75 6.89 12.12 -7.59
N ILE A 76 7.72 11.40 -8.32
CA ILE A 76 9.04 11.89 -8.74
C ILE A 76 8.91 12.93 -9.85
N LYS A 77 8.06 12.66 -10.85
CA LYS A 77 7.97 13.49 -12.06
C LYS A 77 7.06 14.71 -11.87
N TYR A 78 5.96 14.56 -11.12
CA TYR A 78 4.93 15.61 -11.00
C TYR A 78 4.73 16.09 -9.56
N ASP A 79 5.56 15.66 -8.61
CA ASP A 79 5.48 16.04 -7.19
C ASP A 79 4.08 15.75 -6.59
N ARG A 80 3.39 14.70 -7.07
CA ARG A 80 2.10 14.28 -6.53
C ARG A 80 2.27 13.80 -5.08
N HIS A 81 1.42 14.31 -4.20
CA HIS A 81 1.40 14.03 -2.75
C HIS A 81 0.98 12.59 -2.38
N ILE A 82 1.60 11.56 -2.96
CA ILE A 82 1.18 10.17 -2.70
C ILE A 82 1.38 9.80 -1.22
N MET A 83 2.45 10.31 -0.60
CA MET A 83 2.77 10.07 0.81
C MET A 83 1.90 10.88 1.77
N ASP A 84 1.14 11.88 1.34
CA ASP A 84 0.24 12.61 2.25
C ASP A 84 -1.15 11.96 2.33
N THR A 85 -1.45 10.97 1.48
CA THR A 85 -2.82 10.42 1.39
C THR A 85 -3.05 9.13 2.18
N GLY A 86 -2.03 8.63 2.88
CA GLY A 86 -2.10 7.39 3.66
C GLY A 86 -0.90 6.47 3.41
N ILE A 87 -1.06 5.18 3.73
CA ILE A 87 -0.01 4.16 3.57
C ILE A 87 -0.27 3.20 2.40
N GLU A 88 -1.31 3.44 1.60
CA GLU A 88 -1.78 2.50 0.57
C GLU A 88 -0.67 2.18 -0.44
N GLU A 89 -0.02 3.20 -0.99
CA GLU A 89 1.01 3.06 -2.02
C GLU A 89 2.26 2.32 -1.49
N MET A 90 2.70 2.66 -0.28
CA MET A 90 3.78 1.93 0.41
C MET A 90 3.38 0.49 0.72
N SER A 91 2.10 0.26 1.06
CA SER A 91 1.57 -1.09 1.31
C SER A 91 1.62 -1.93 0.04
N TYR A 92 1.27 -1.38 -1.12
CA TYR A 92 1.39 -2.09 -2.40
C TYR A 92 2.85 -2.39 -2.74
N ALA A 93 3.78 -1.45 -2.52
CA ALA A 93 5.21 -1.70 -2.70
C ALA A 93 5.67 -2.89 -1.84
N LEU A 94 5.28 -2.93 -0.56
CA LEU A 94 5.61 -4.04 0.34
C LEU A 94 4.98 -5.37 -0.08
N LEU A 95 3.69 -5.37 -0.42
CA LEU A 95 2.95 -6.56 -0.82
C LEU A 95 3.49 -7.18 -2.13
N SER A 96 4.18 -6.40 -2.95
CA SER A 96 4.78 -6.89 -4.20
C SER A 96 6.05 -7.74 -4.02
N ASP A 97 6.71 -7.67 -2.85
CA ASP A 97 8.08 -8.19 -2.62
C ASP A 97 9.16 -7.63 -3.57
N ASN A 98 8.88 -6.57 -4.35
CA ASN A 98 9.87 -5.95 -5.22
C ASN A 98 10.90 -5.18 -4.38
N VAL A 99 12.01 -5.82 -4.06
CA VAL A 99 13.06 -5.26 -3.19
C VAL A 99 13.58 -3.92 -3.70
N SER A 100 13.77 -3.77 -5.01
CA SER A 100 14.24 -2.52 -5.61
C SER A 100 13.23 -1.39 -5.38
N LEU A 101 11.95 -1.65 -5.66
CA LEU A 101 10.86 -0.69 -5.45
C LEU A 101 10.69 -0.32 -3.97
N ILE A 102 10.71 -1.30 -3.06
CA ILE A 102 10.62 -1.07 -1.61
C ILE A 102 11.76 -0.17 -1.13
N ASN A 103 12.98 -0.39 -1.61
CA ASN A 103 14.13 0.44 -1.24
C ASN A 103 13.99 1.89 -1.72
N ARG A 104 13.41 2.11 -2.91
CA ARG A 104 13.14 3.47 -3.37
C ARG A 104 12.03 4.14 -2.57
N TYR A 105 10.95 3.41 -2.25
CA TYR A 105 9.90 3.89 -1.36
C TYR A 105 10.41 4.23 0.05
N ALA A 106 11.37 3.46 0.59
CA ALA A 106 12.00 3.76 1.87
C ALA A 106 12.70 5.14 1.87
N LEU A 107 13.17 5.60 0.71
CA LEU A 107 13.88 6.86 0.53
C LEU A 107 13.05 7.95 -0.16
N LEU A 108 11.83 7.63 -0.59
CA LEU A 108 11.01 8.51 -1.39
C LEU A 108 10.67 9.80 -0.62
N LYS A 109 10.91 10.94 -1.26
CA LYS A 109 10.60 12.26 -0.74
C LYS A 109 9.85 13.04 -1.81
N ASN A 110 9.01 13.95 -1.35
CA ASN A 110 8.25 14.87 -2.18
C ASN A 110 8.37 16.27 -1.54
N LYS A 111 8.47 17.31 -2.36
CA LYS A 111 8.78 18.67 -1.89
C LYS A 111 7.59 19.39 -1.28
N VAL A 112 6.38 18.98 -1.64
CA VAL A 112 5.12 19.62 -1.24
C VAL A 112 4.44 18.91 -0.07
N ASN A 113 4.97 17.77 0.41
CA ASN A 113 4.37 17.02 1.50
C ASN A 113 4.16 17.83 2.78
N ASN A 114 2.95 17.74 3.35
CA ASN A 114 2.66 18.32 4.65
C ASN A 114 3.16 17.40 5.77
N VAL A 115 4.39 17.66 6.24
CA VAL A 115 5.04 16.87 7.28
C VAL A 115 4.23 16.79 8.57
N ASN A 116 3.32 17.72 8.85
CA ASN A 116 2.51 17.69 10.07
C ASN A 116 1.22 16.86 9.92
N PHE A 117 0.88 16.42 8.71
CA PHE A 117 -0.35 15.69 8.43
C PHE A 117 -0.20 14.21 8.79
N ILE A 118 -1.21 13.61 9.44
CA ILE A 118 -1.19 12.18 9.80
C ILE A 118 -0.97 11.29 8.58
N GLY A 119 -1.53 11.67 7.43
CA GLY A 119 -1.35 10.97 6.17
C GLY A 119 0.11 10.85 5.75
N PHE A 120 0.96 11.83 6.07
CA PHE A 120 2.42 11.80 5.89
C PHE A 120 3.14 11.00 6.98
N GLN A 121 2.71 11.17 8.23
CA GLN A 121 3.40 10.58 9.39
C GLN A 121 3.37 9.06 9.37
N MET A 122 2.29 8.45 8.88
CA MET A 122 2.15 6.98 8.82
C MET A 122 3.10 6.32 7.81
N PRO A 123 3.16 6.73 6.53
CA PRO A 123 4.11 6.13 5.59
C PRO A 123 5.55 6.54 5.92
N ASN A 124 5.78 7.72 6.52
CA ASN A 124 7.12 8.08 7.00
C ASN A 124 7.58 7.22 8.19
N ALA A 125 6.67 6.82 9.09
CA ALA A 125 6.98 5.81 10.12
C ALA A 125 7.42 4.47 9.49
N MET A 126 6.74 4.03 8.42
CA MET A 126 7.12 2.82 7.69
C MET A 126 8.50 2.95 7.04
N GLN A 127 8.82 4.11 6.44
CA GLN A 127 10.16 4.40 5.92
C GLN A 127 11.22 4.29 7.03
N ASN A 128 10.97 4.89 8.19
CA ASN A 128 11.90 4.86 9.30
C ASN A 128 12.09 3.44 9.87
N ILE A 129 11.07 2.60 9.86
CA ILE A 129 11.21 1.16 10.18
C ILE A 129 12.10 0.45 9.15
N LEU A 130 11.85 0.65 7.86
CA LEU A 130 12.66 0.05 6.78
C LEU A 130 14.14 0.51 6.83
N LEU A 131 14.39 1.73 7.28
CA LEU A 131 15.72 2.32 7.43
C LEU A 131 16.36 2.05 8.80
N ASN A 132 15.65 1.41 9.74
CA ASN A 132 16.06 1.24 11.13
C ASN A 132 16.35 2.56 11.89
N ASP A 133 15.67 3.65 11.50
CA ASP A 133 15.79 4.97 12.13
C ASP A 133 14.72 5.15 13.21
N PHE A 134 14.91 4.45 14.34
CA PHE A 134 13.94 4.42 15.43
C PHE A 134 13.82 5.76 16.19
N ASP A 135 14.84 6.61 16.12
CA ASP A 135 14.78 7.96 16.68
C ASP A 135 13.78 8.84 15.91
N LYS A 136 13.74 8.73 14.58
CA LYS A 136 12.71 9.40 13.78
C LYS A 136 11.35 8.73 13.90
N LEU A 137 11.30 7.41 14.08
CA LEU A 137 10.05 6.71 14.33
C LEU A 137 9.33 7.27 15.58
N ASP A 138 10.08 7.62 16.63
CA ASP A 138 9.51 8.27 17.82
C ASP A 138 8.82 9.59 17.51
N VAL A 139 9.44 10.41 16.67
CA VAL A 139 8.84 11.68 16.22
C VAL A 139 7.54 11.41 15.46
N ASN A 140 7.48 10.35 14.64
CA ASN A 140 6.25 9.97 13.95
C ASN A 140 5.17 9.52 14.93
N ILE A 141 5.51 8.64 15.88
CA ILE A 141 4.58 8.12 16.89
C ILE A 141 3.98 9.28 17.69
N ASP A 142 4.79 10.21 18.18
CA ASP A 142 4.33 11.39 18.92
C ASP A 142 3.37 12.25 18.10
N SER A 143 3.69 12.45 16.82
CA SER A 143 2.86 13.22 15.90
C SER A 143 1.50 12.55 15.65
N ILE A 144 1.50 11.24 15.44
CA ILE A 144 0.29 10.44 15.23
C ILE A 144 -0.56 10.45 16.51
N GLN A 145 0.04 10.22 17.68
CA GLN A 145 -0.64 10.25 18.99
C GLN A 145 -1.35 11.58 19.26
N LYS A 146 -0.74 12.71 18.87
CA LYS A 146 -1.38 14.03 18.96
C LYS A 146 -2.60 14.13 18.04
N GLN A 147 -2.52 13.58 16.83
CA GLN A 147 -3.56 13.71 15.82
C GLN A 147 -4.76 12.77 16.04
N ILE A 148 -4.55 11.54 16.53
CA ILE A 148 -5.66 10.59 16.79
C ILE A 148 -6.62 11.05 17.89
N LYS A 149 -6.25 12.06 18.70
CA LYS A 149 -7.14 12.73 19.66
C LYS A 149 -8.31 13.43 18.96
N TYR A 150 -8.14 13.88 17.72
CA TYR A 150 -9.22 14.44 16.92
C TYR A 150 -10.18 13.33 16.45
N ARG A 151 -11.49 13.56 16.59
CA ARG A 151 -12.54 12.59 16.25
C ARG A 151 -12.39 11.98 14.84
N ARG A 152 -11.96 12.79 13.86
CA ARG A 152 -11.76 12.39 12.46
C ARG A 152 -10.57 11.46 12.22
N TYR A 153 -9.74 11.19 13.22
CA TYR A 153 -8.57 10.33 13.10
C TYR A 153 -8.54 9.19 14.13
N ARG A 154 -9.55 9.11 15.02
CA ARG A 154 -9.57 8.12 16.10
C ARG A 154 -9.49 6.67 15.62
N TRP A 155 -9.99 6.37 14.41
CA TRP A 155 -9.90 5.02 13.82
C TRP A 155 -8.48 4.58 13.44
N TYR A 156 -7.49 5.48 13.52
CA TYR A 156 -6.07 5.17 13.40
C TYR A 156 -5.40 4.87 14.74
N GLU A 157 -6.08 5.00 15.88
CA GLU A 157 -5.49 4.75 17.20
C GLU A 157 -4.67 3.44 17.29
N PRO A 158 -5.13 2.28 16.76
CA PRO A 158 -4.34 1.05 16.81
C PRO A 158 -3.00 1.08 16.04
N ILE A 159 -2.79 2.04 15.13
CA ILE A 159 -1.52 2.17 14.39
C ILE A 159 -0.37 2.58 15.32
N VAL A 160 -0.69 3.26 16.43
CA VAL A 160 0.30 3.64 17.44
C VAL A 160 0.91 2.39 18.07
N ASP A 161 0.08 1.40 18.41
CA ASP A 161 0.55 0.12 18.96
C ASP A 161 1.43 -0.62 17.95
N VAL A 162 1.05 -0.62 16.67
CA VAL A 162 1.87 -1.23 15.61
C VAL A 162 3.28 -0.62 15.59
N PHE A 163 3.38 0.71 15.49
CA PHE A 163 4.68 1.39 15.41
C PHE A 163 5.46 1.32 16.73
N GLN A 164 4.79 1.41 17.87
CA GLN A 164 5.41 1.22 19.17
C GLN A 164 5.98 -0.19 19.31
N GLY A 165 5.26 -1.21 18.82
CA GLY A 165 5.71 -2.60 18.81
C GLY A 165 6.95 -2.81 17.95
N PHE A 166 7.05 -2.17 16.77
CA PHE A 166 8.28 -2.18 15.97
C PHE A 166 9.46 -1.60 16.73
N LYS A 167 9.28 -0.46 17.40
CA LYS A 167 10.32 0.18 18.20
C LYS A 167 10.79 -0.71 19.35
N THR A 168 9.87 -1.30 20.10
CA THR A 168 10.17 -2.11 21.29
C THR A 168 10.47 -3.57 20.97
N LYS A 169 10.39 -3.96 19.69
CA LYS A 169 10.47 -5.35 19.23
C LYS A 169 9.46 -6.26 19.93
N ASP A 170 8.27 -5.73 20.18
CA ASP A 170 7.17 -6.42 20.83
C ASP A 170 6.18 -6.93 19.77
N GLU A 171 6.37 -8.19 19.37
CA GLU A 171 5.50 -8.86 18.38
C GLU A 171 4.04 -8.90 18.82
N ALA A 172 3.77 -9.10 20.12
CA ALA A 172 2.41 -9.16 20.62
C ALA A 172 1.70 -7.80 20.49
N LEU A 173 2.44 -6.71 20.72
CA LEU A 173 1.93 -5.35 20.52
C LEU A 173 1.69 -5.04 19.04
N ILE A 174 2.59 -5.45 18.15
CA ILE A 174 2.39 -5.35 16.69
C ILE A 174 1.10 -6.08 16.30
N LYS A 175 0.95 -7.34 16.73
CA LYS A 175 -0.22 -8.17 16.43
C LYS A 175 -1.52 -7.55 16.97
N SER A 176 -1.51 -7.06 18.21
CA SER A 176 -2.67 -6.39 18.82
C SER A 176 -3.08 -5.14 18.02
N GLY A 177 -2.12 -4.30 17.65
CA GLY A 177 -2.36 -3.11 16.83
C GLY A 177 -2.93 -3.46 15.45
N LEU A 178 -2.38 -4.47 14.77
CA LEU A 178 -2.88 -4.96 13.48
C LEU A 178 -4.32 -5.49 13.57
N LEU A 179 -4.65 -6.28 14.60
CA LEU A 179 -6.02 -6.74 14.86
C LEU A 179 -6.96 -5.57 15.18
N GLY A 180 -6.47 -4.54 15.87
CA GLY A 180 -7.22 -3.30 16.09
C GLY A 180 -7.51 -2.56 14.78
N LEU A 181 -6.53 -2.46 13.88
CA LEU A 181 -6.73 -1.86 12.56
C LEU A 181 -7.78 -2.61 11.73
N LEU A 182 -7.82 -3.95 11.77
CA LEU A 182 -8.84 -4.71 11.01
C LEU A 182 -10.27 -4.29 11.35
N LYS A 183 -10.55 -3.95 12.61
CA LYS A 183 -11.90 -3.55 13.06
C LYS A 183 -12.40 -2.26 12.40
N THR A 184 -11.48 -1.44 11.93
CA THR A 184 -11.77 -0.10 11.38
C THR A 184 -11.33 0.06 9.92
N HIS A 185 -10.98 -1.03 9.22
CA HIS A 185 -10.47 -0.99 7.85
C HIS A 185 -11.42 -0.28 6.86
N ASN A 186 -12.73 -0.48 7.02
CA ASN A 186 -13.74 0.14 6.17
C ASN A 186 -13.84 1.67 6.31
N LYS A 187 -13.21 2.26 7.35
CA LYS A 187 -13.12 3.72 7.53
C LYS A 187 -11.90 4.34 6.85
N ARG A 188 -10.96 3.52 6.39
CA ARG A 188 -9.66 3.96 5.85
C ARG A 188 -9.49 3.65 4.38
N ASN A 189 -9.97 2.48 3.93
CA ASN A 189 -9.90 2.11 2.52
C ASN A 189 -10.78 3.04 1.67
N LYS A 190 -10.18 3.66 0.64
CA LYS A 190 -10.89 4.59 -0.26
C LYS A 190 -11.81 3.89 -1.26
N SER A 191 -11.48 2.65 -1.66
CA SER A 191 -12.27 1.90 -2.63
C SER A 191 -13.29 0.99 -1.94
N GLU A 192 -14.56 1.16 -2.32
CA GLU A 192 -15.67 0.33 -1.85
C GLU A 192 -15.58 -1.13 -2.32
N LEU A 193 -14.91 -1.39 -3.45
CA LEU A 193 -14.65 -2.74 -3.91
C LEU A 193 -13.52 -3.37 -3.12
N ILE A 194 -12.36 -2.71 -3.06
CA ILE A 194 -11.14 -3.28 -2.49
C ILE A 194 -11.31 -3.59 -1.00
N CYS A 195 -12.02 -2.73 -0.25
CA CYS A 195 -12.23 -2.94 1.18
C CYS A 195 -13.01 -4.22 1.53
N LYS A 196 -13.72 -4.83 0.57
CA LYS A 196 -14.44 -6.10 0.74
C LYS A 196 -13.51 -7.33 0.69
N PHE A 197 -12.27 -7.13 0.26
CA PHE A 197 -11.28 -8.18 -0.01
C PHE A 197 -9.96 -7.96 0.71
N LEU A 198 -9.52 -6.71 0.86
CA LEU A 198 -8.21 -6.38 1.40
C LEU A 198 -8.31 -5.20 2.37
N SER A 199 -7.75 -5.37 3.56
CA SER A 199 -7.43 -4.26 4.45
C SER A 199 -6.03 -3.77 4.09
N THR A 200 -5.92 -2.92 3.06
CA THR A 200 -4.63 -2.52 2.47
C THR A 200 -3.60 -2.10 3.51
N ASP A 201 -3.98 -1.18 4.39
CA ASP A 201 -3.12 -0.69 5.48
C ASP A 201 -2.61 -1.82 6.39
N THR A 202 -3.52 -2.71 6.79
CA THR A 202 -3.17 -3.81 7.71
C THR A 202 -2.30 -4.85 7.00
N ALA A 203 -2.61 -5.16 5.74
CA ALA A 203 -1.84 -6.11 4.95
C ALA A 203 -0.42 -5.58 4.70
N GLY A 204 -0.27 -4.30 4.36
CA GLY A 204 1.03 -3.65 4.20
C GLY A 204 1.86 -3.64 5.49
N LEU A 205 1.27 -3.28 6.62
CA LEU A 205 1.96 -3.29 7.92
C LEU A 205 2.28 -4.71 8.40
N CYS A 206 1.42 -5.69 8.14
CA CYS A 206 1.69 -7.10 8.42
C CYS A 206 2.86 -7.59 7.57
N LYS A 207 2.89 -7.24 6.28
CA LYS A 207 4.01 -7.54 5.39
C LYS A 207 5.31 -6.87 5.85
N LEU A 208 5.26 -5.63 6.34
CA LEU A 208 6.39 -4.97 6.99
C LEU A 208 6.89 -5.75 8.21
N ALA A 209 5.97 -6.28 9.03
CA ALA A 209 6.31 -7.09 10.20
C ALA A 209 7.07 -8.37 9.79
N TRP A 210 6.57 -9.09 8.79
CA TRP A 210 7.26 -10.25 8.21
C TRP A 210 8.65 -9.90 7.66
N ARG A 211 8.78 -8.75 7.00
CA ARG A 211 10.07 -8.22 6.54
C ARG A 211 11.06 -7.94 7.66
N CYS A 212 10.57 -7.64 8.86
CA CYS A 212 11.36 -7.44 10.07
C CYS A 212 11.54 -8.72 10.90
N GLY A 213 11.08 -9.88 10.42
CA GLY A 213 11.22 -11.18 11.11
C GLY A 213 10.08 -11.55 12.05
N TYR A 214 8.97 -10.81 12.04
CA TYR A 214 7.77 -11.12 12.82
C TYR A 214 6.73 -11.82 11.93
N GLU A 215 6.68 -13.15 11.97
CA GLU A 215 5.77 -13.98 11.17
C GLU A 215 4.35 -14.01 11.76
N ILE A 216 3.69 -12.84 11.75
CA ILE A 216 2.37 -12.67 12.35
C ILE A 216 1.28 -13.18 11.40
N ASP A 217 0.52 -14.17 11.87
CA ASP A 217 -0.78 -14.55 11.27
C ASP A 217 -1.94 -13.92 12.04
N LEU A 218 -2.80 -13.21 11.30
CA LEU A 218 -4.00 -12.54 11.82
C LEU A 218 -5.28 -13.38 11.69
N GLY A 219 -5.25 -14.49 10.95
CA GLY A 219 -6.41 -15.36 10.72
C GLY A 219 -7.58 -14.65 10.02
N SER A 220 -7.31 -13.59 9.26
CA SER A 220 -8.32 -12.73 8.64
C SER A 220 -8.27 -12.84 7.13
N PRO A 221 -9.40 -13.07 6.43
CA PRO A 221 -9.44 -13.10 4.97
C PRO A 221 -9.12 -11.74 4.32
N LEU A 222 -9.12 -10.65 5.10
CA LEU A 222 -8.75 -9.31 4.65
C LEU A 222 -7.23 -9.08 4.62
N VAL A 223 -6.44 -10.03 5.12
CA VAL A 223 -4.98 -10.04 5.07
C VAL A 223 -4.56 -11.45 4.62
N PRO A 224 -4.55 -11.71 3.30
CA PRO A 224 -4.22 -13.03 2.76
C PRO A 224 -2.84 -13.46 3.24
N ILE A 225 -2.78 -14.58 3.98
CA ILE A 225 -1.54 -15.06 4.59
C ILE A 225 -0.52 -15.47 3.53
N GLU A 226 -1.00 -15.89 2.35
CA GLU A 226 -0.21 -16.29 1.19
C GLU A 226 0.63 -15.13 0.62
N LEU A 227 0.23 -13.87 0.87
CA LEU A 227 1.01 -12.69 0.51
C LEU A 227 2.14 -12.39 1.49
N MET A 228 2.12 -12.92 2.71
CA MET A 228 3.02 -12.49 3.78
C MET A 228 4.46 -13.03 3.64
N PRO A 229 4.71 -14.30 3.29
CA PRO A 229 6.06 -14.81 3.05
C PRO A 229 6.87 -13.95 2.07
N ILE A 230 8.11 -13.62 2.43
CA ILE A 230 9.00 -12.78 1.61
C ILE A 230 9.56 -13.63 0.47
N ARG A 231 8.95 -13.52 -0.70
CA ARG A 231 9.35 -14.27 -1.91
C ARG A 231 9.28 -13.34 -3.14
N PRO A 232 10.33 -12.56 -3.40
CA PRO A 232 10.42 -11.74 -4.59
C PRO A 232 10.28 -12.57 -5.87
N LEU A 233 9.69 -11.98 -6.91
CA LEU A 233 9.67 -12.57 -8.25
C LEU A 233 11.07 -12.52 -8.88
N THR A 234 11.35 -13.44 -9.78
CA THR A 234 12.59 -13.41 -10.58
C THR A 234 12.65 -12.13 -11.42
N GLU A 235 11.52 -11.72 -11.98
CA GLU A 235 11.39 -10.53 -12.82
C GLU A 235 10.07 -9.80 -12.52
N TYR A 236 10.11 -8.47 -12.61
CA TYR A 236 8.93 -7.61 -12.46
C TYR A 236 8.73 -6.85 -13.77
N GLN A 237 7.88 -7.39 -14.64
CA GLN A 237 7.49 -6.70 -15.87
C GLN A 237 6.69 -5.43 -15.53
N THR A 238 7.14 -4.29 -16.04
CA THR A 238 6.50 -2.98 -15.82
C THR A 238 6.17 -2.29 -17.14
N TYR A 239 5.50 -1.16 -17.07
CA TYR A 239 5.21 -0.33 -18.25
C TYR A 239 6.47 0.39 -18.73
N ASN A 240 6.64 0.49 -20.05
CA ASN A 240 7.84 1.10 -20.66
C ASN A 240 8.09 2.55 -20.21
N PHE A 241 7.05 3.32 -19.93
CA PHE A 241 7.16 4.72 -19.50
C PHE A 241 7.60 4.89 -18.03
N LEU A 242 7.66 3.79 -17.27
CA LEU A 242 8.13 3.77 -15.88
C LEU A 242 9.63 3.43 -15.76
N ILE A 243 10.29 3.12 -16.89
CA ILE A 243 11.71 2.76 -16.97
C ILE A 243 12.56 4.00 -17.18
#